data_AF-A0A661Y2V8-F1
#
_entry.id   AF-A0A661Y2V8-F1
#
_cell.length_a   1.000
_cell.length_b   1.000
_cell.length_c   1.000
_cell.angle_alpha   90.00
_cell.angle_beta   90.00
_cell.angle_gamma   90.00
#
_symmetry.space_group_name_H-M   'P 1'
#
loop_
_entity.id
_entity.type
_entity.pdbx_description
1 polymer ?
#
loop_
_entity_poly.entity_id
_entity_poly.type
_entity_poly.pdbx_seq_one_letter_code
_entity_poly.pdbx_strand_id
1 'polypeptide(L)'
;ISIEWDGGSYSGKPFLVNLANGSQFGNNFKIAPEASINDGYLDLGIIEKLPIYLIPEIILRMRNGTLNNFKYYKTFRAKQFLLHTDYQGMNIDGEFRTCDQEIMIKLSSEKLKVIIPKGKEAFI
;
A
#
# COMPACT_ATOMS: atom_id res chain seq x y z
N ILE A 1 6.93 -10.87 9.42
CA ILE A 1 5.80 -10.87 8.46
C ILE A 1 6.30 -11.50 7.18
N SER A 2 5.51 -12.40 6.60
CA SER A 2 5.71 -12.92 5.24
C SER A 2 4.54 -12.52 4.36
N ILE A 3 4.81 -12.25 3.09
CA ILE A 3 3.84 -11.83 2.10
C ILE A 3 4.13 -12.60 0.81
N GLU A 4 3.11 -13.22 0.23
CA GLU A 4 3.24 -14.01 -0.99
C GLU A 4 2.24 -13.52 -2.05
N TRP A 5 2.66 -13.54 -3.31
CA TRP A 5 1.84 -13.25 -4.48
C TRP A 5 2.36 -14.02 -5.69
N ASP A 6 1.60 -14.03 -6.79
CA ASP A 6 1.92 -14.83 -7.99
C ASP A 6 3.33 -14.54 -8.58
N GLY A 7 3.86 -13.35 -8.33
CA GLY A 7 5.15 -12.90 -8.86
C GLY A 7 6.32 -12.98 -7.88
N GLY A 8 6.11 -13.45 -6.65
CA GLY A 8 7.18 -13.54 -5.66
C GLY A 8 6.71 -13.53 -4.22
N SER A 9 7.68 -13.36 -3.32
CA SER A 9 7.42 -13.28 -1.89
C SER A 9 8.36 -12.29 -1.22
N TYR A 10 7.93 -11.85 -0.04
CA TYR A 10 8.70 -11.03 0.87
C TYR A 10 8.65 -11.67 2.25
N SER A 11 9.79 -11.71 2.94
CA SER A 11 9.85 -12.09 4.35
C SER A 11 10.79 -11.16 5.09
N GLY A 12 10.34 -10.58 6.19
CA GLY A 12 11.15 -9.67 6.96
C GLY A 12 10.45 -9.01 8.14
N LYS A 13 11.09 -7.94 8.64
CA LYS A 13 10.59 -7.09 9.72
C LYS A 13 10.55 -5.64 9.24
N PRO A 14 9.56 -5.28 8.39
CA PRO A 14 9.42 -3.93 7.88
C PRO A 14 9.00 -2.96 8.99
N PHE A 15 9.24 -1.67 8.76
CA PHE A 15 8.70 -0.60 9.59
C PHE A 15 7.21 -0.35 9.28
N LEU A 16 6.83 -0.40 7.99
CA LEU A 16 5.46 -0.22 7.54
C LEU A 16 5.17 -1.14 6.35
N VAL A 17 3.97 -1.72 6.32
CA VAL A 17 3.41 -2.42 5.16
C VAL A 17 2.08 -1.77 4.83
N ASN A 18 1.89 -1.45 3.55
CA ASN A 18 0.67 -0.86 3.03
C ASN A 18 0.23 -1.61 1.78
N LEU A 19 -1.05 -1.95 1.70
CA LEU A 19 -1.68 -2.51 0.51
C LEU A 19 -2.73 -1.50 0.06
N ALA A 20 -2.56 -0.96 -1.14
CA ALA A 20 -3.40 0.13 -1.62
C ALA A 20 -3.95 -0.17 -3.01
N ASN A 21 -5.21 0.20 -3.20
CA ASN A 21 -5.84 0.33 -4.52
C ASN A 21 -5.60 1.74 -5.10
N GLY A 22 -5.48 2.75 -4.23
CA GLY A 22 -5.24 4.14 -4.57
C GLY A 22 -3.84 4.61 -4.20
N SER A 23 -3.47 5.81 -4.66
CA SER A 23 -2.09 6.29 -4.55
C SER A 23 -1.77 6.95 -3.20
N GLN A 24 -2.79 7.37 -2.44
CA GLN A 24 -2.64 8.22 -1.27
C GLN A 24 -3.53 7.79 -0.10
N PHE A 25 -3.15 8.21 1.11
CA PHE A 25 -4.00 8.09 2.31
C PHE A 25 -4.98 9.26 2.46
N GLY A 26 -4.79 10.34 1.71
CA GLY A 26 -5.46 11.64 1.89
C GLY A 26 -4.47 12.78 2.15
N ASN A 27 -4.94 14.03 2.09
CA ASN A 27 -4.12 15.24 2.25
C ASN A 27 -2.82 15.25 1.40
N ASN A 28 -2.89 14.70 0.18
CA ASN A 28 -1.76 14.56 -0.75
C ASN A 28 -0.58 13.70 -0.24
N PHE A 29 -0.78 12.86 0.79
CA PHE A 29 0.23 11.90 1.22
C PHE A 29 0.19 10.65 0.34
N LYS A 30 1.08 10.60 -0.65
CA LYS A 30 1.22 9.51 -1.61
C LYS A 30 2.05 8.37 -1.02
N ILE A 31 1.38 7.39 -0.41
CA ILE A 31 2.03 6.20 0.17
C ILE A 31 2.38 5.16 -0.90
N ALA A 32 1.59 5.07 -1.96
CA ALA A 32 1.81 4.19 -3.10
C ALA A 32 1.79 5.04 -4.37
N PRO A 33 2.85 5.82 -4.65
CA PRO A 33 2.81 6.89 -5.64
C PRO A 33 2.43 6.45 -7.05
N GLU A 34 2.57 5.17 -7.37
CA GLU A 34 2.34 4.60 -8.69
C GLU A 34 1.02 3.82 -8.78
N ALA A 35 0.27 3.69 -7.68
CA ALA A 35 -0.98 2.94 -7.64
C ALA A 35 -2.07 3.62 -8.47
N SER A 36 -2.89 2.80 -9.13
CA SER A 36 -4.00 3.27 -9.95
C SER A 36 -5.26 2.45 -9.69
N ILE A 37 -6.35 3.14 -9.37
CA ILE A 37 -7.62 2.50 -9.01
C ILE A 37 -8.31 1.77 -10.20
N ASN A 38 -7.80 1.92 -11.42
CA ASN A 38 -8.41 1.37 -12.63
C ASN A 38 -7.48 0.47 -13.46
N ASP A 39 -6.27 0.20 -13.00
CA ASP A 39 -5.29 -0.62 -13.75
C ASP A 39 -5.47 -2.14 -13.54
N GLY A 40 -6.28 -2.53 -12.56
CA GLY A 40 -6.58 -3.93 -12.25
C GLY A 40 -5.53 -4.61 -11.37
N TYR A 41 -4.76 -3.84 -10.60
CA TYR A 41 -3.80 -4.32 -9.61
C TYR A 41 -4.01 -3.68 -8.24
N LEU A 42 -3.43 -4.32 -7.22
CA LEU A 42 -3.17 -3.74 -5.91
C LEU A 42 -1.67 -3.48 -5.80
N ASP A 43 -1.30 -2.38 -5.14
CA ASP A 43 0.07 -2.00 -4.87
C ASP A 43 0.44 -2.30 -3.42
N LEU A 44 1.43 -3.18 -3.25
CA LEU A 44 2.09 -3.48 -1.98
C LEU A 44 3.28 -2.55 -1.80
N GLY A 45 3.17 -1.58 -0.90
CA GLY A 45 4.25 -0.73 -0.44
C GLY A 45 4.86 -1.24 0.86
N ILE A 46 6.18 -1.45 0.89
CA ILE A 46 6.91 -1.89 2.06
C ILE A 46 7.99 -0.85 2.38
N ILE A 47 7.92 -0.27 3.58
CA ILE A 47 9.03 0.49 4.15
C ILE A 47 9.82 -0.46 5.04
N GLU A 48 11.03 -0.79 4.64
CA GLU A 48 11.94 -1.63 5.41
C GLU A 48 12.36 -0.93 6.71
N LYS A 49 12.84 -1.72 7.69
CA LYS A 49 13.35 -1.16 8.94
C LYS A 49 14.47 -0.16 8.65
N LEU A 50 14.29 1.06 9.11
CA LEU A 50 15.22 2.16 8.94
C LEU A 50 15.51 2.87 10.27
N PRO A 51 16.61 3.63 10.36
CA PRO A 51 16.86 4.49 11.51
C PRO A 51 15.74 5.53 11.73
N ILE A 52 15.35 5.75 12.98
CA ILE A 52 14.22 6.63 13.37
C ILE A 52 14.41 8.07 12.88
N TYR A 53 15.64 8.57 12.82
CA TYR A 53 15.93 9.93 12.35
C TYR A 53 15.58 10.17 10.87
N LEU A 54 15.29 9.12 10.09
CA LEU A 54 14.86 9.23 8.69
C LEU A 54 13.34 9.32 8.53
N ILE A 55 12.56 9.23 9.62
CA ILE A 55 11.10 9.37 9.56
C ILE A 55 10.66 10.72 8.94
N PRO A 56 11.28 11.88 9.24
CA PRO A 56 10.94 13.13 8.58
C PRO A 56 11.14 13.08 7.05
N GLU A 57 12.16 12.36 6.58
CA GLU A 57 12.40 12.18 5.14
C GLU A 57 11.26 11.37 4.48
N ILE A 58 10.78 10.31 5.15
CA ILE A 58 9.61 9.54 4.67
C ILE A 58 8.40 10.46 4.50
N ILE A 59 8.09 11.28 5.51
CA ILE A 59 6.94 12.19 5.49
C ILE A 59 7.05 13.18 4.30
N LEU A 60 8.23 13.78 4.10
CA LEU A 60 8.49 14.69 2.98
C LEU A 60 8.34 13.98 1.63
N ARG A 61 8.85 12.75 1.50
CA ARG A 61 8.75 11.97 0.27
C ARG A 61 7.32 11.53 -0.04
N MET A 62 6.54 11.13 0.96
CA MET A 62 5.11 10.83 0.79
C MET A 62 4.34 12.07 0.31
N ARG A 63 4.59 13.25 0.91
CA ARG A 63 3.96 14.49 0.47
C ARG A 63 4.35 14.89 -0.96
N ASN A 64 5.59 14.62 -1.36
CA ASN A 64 6.11 14.96 -2.68
C ASN A 64 5.85 13.85 -3.73
N GLY A 65 5.36 12.66 -3.32
CA GLY A 65 5.20 11.50 -4.19
C GLY A 65 6.50 10.85 -4.67
N THR A 66 7.60 11.03 -3.94
CA THR A 66 8.95 10.54 -4.32
C THR A 66 9.42 9.36 -3.47
N LEU A 67 8.47 8.59 -2.93
CA LEU A 67 8.76 7.44 -2.09
C LEU A 67 9.40 6.29 -2.88
N ASN A 68 9.04 6.13 -4.17
CA ASN A 68 9.65 5.17 -5.09
C ASN A 68 11.17 5.34 -5.25
N ASN A 69 11.69 6.55 -5.09
CA ASN A 69 13.13 6.85 -5.16
C ASN A 69 13.86 6.61 -3.82
N PHE A 70 13.18 6.08 -2.80
CA PHE A 70 13.77 5.87 -1.48
C PHE A 70 14.27 4.44 -1.33
N LYS A 71 15.55 4.29 -0.96
CA LYS A 71 16.19 2.96 -0.86
C LYS A 71 15.54 1.98 0.13
N TYR A 72 14.78 2.49 1.10
CA TYR A 72 14.05 1.67 2.08
C TYR A 72 12.62 1.37 1.65
N TYR A 73 12.16 1.89 0.52
CA TYR A 73 10.82 1.64 0.00
C TYR A 73 10.89 0.62 -1.13
N LYS A 74 10.10 -0.44 -1.00
CA LYS A 74 9.89 -1.46 -2.04
C LYS A 74 8.42 -1.43 -2.43
N THR A 75 8.16 -1.58 -3.72
CA THR A 75 6.80 -1.63 -4.26
C THR A 75 6.62 -2.87 -5.14
N PHE A 76 5.49 -3.53 -5.01
CA PHE A 76 5.13 -4.71 -5.79
C PHE A 76 3.66 -4.64 -6.20
N ARG A 77 3.31 -5.23 -7.34
CA ARG A 77 1.93 -5.26 -7.84
C ARG A 77 1.46 -6.69 -8.02
N ALA A 78 0.24 -6.96 -7.57
CA ALA A 78 -0.44 -8.22 -7.79
C ALA A 78 -1.96 -8.03 -7.67
N LYS A 79 -2.73 -9.04 -8.08
CA LYS A 79 -4.19 -9.07 -7.87
C LYS A 79 -4.58 -9.68 -6.53
N GLN A 80 -3.67 -10.43 -5.92
CA GLN A 80 -3.88 -11.12 -4.66
C GLN A 80 -2.56 -11.15 -3.88
N PHE A 81 -2.67 -10.98 -2.58
CA PHE A 81 -1.59 -11.16 -1.61
C PHE A 81 -2.05 -12.06 -0.48
N LEU A 82 -1.19 -12.98 -0.05
CA LEU A 82 -1.35 -13.76 1.17
C LEU A 82 -0.35 -13.25 2.21
N LEU A 83 -0.86 -12.80 3.35
CA LEU A 83 -0.08 -12.20 4.42
C LEU A 83 -0.07 -13.12 5.63
N HIS A 84 1.11 -13.36 6.22
CA HIS A 84 1.24 -13.96 7.55
C HIS A 84 1.95 -13.02 8.51
N THR A 85 1.31 -12.71 9.64
CA THR A 85 1.83 -11.76 10.63
C THR A 85 1.45 -12.16 12.05
N ASP A 86 2.33 -11.87 13.01
CA ASP A 86 2.01 -11.95 14.45
C ASP A 86 1.37 -10.67 14.98
N TYR A 87 1.25 -9.64 14.13
CA TYR A 87 0.65 -8.36 14.48
C TYR A 87 -0.88 -8.47 14.42
N GLN A 88 -1.56 -8.09 15.50
CA GLN A 88 -3.00 -8.33 15.67
C GLN A 88 -3.90 -7.17 15.22
N GLY A 89 -3.34 -6.13 14.63
CA GLY A 89 -4.07 -4.92 14.25
C GLY A 89 -3.84 -4.50 12.80
N MET A 90 -4.89 -4.04 12.14
CA MET A 90 -4.81 -3.45 10.81
C MET A 90 -5.64 -2.18 10.77
N ASN A 91 -5.16 -1.17 10.04
CA ASN A 91 -6.00 -0.04 9.65
C ASN A 91 -6.55 -0.31 8.25
N ILE A 92 -7.87 -0.23 8.09
CA ILE A 92 -8.55 -0.37 6.81
C ILE A 92 -9.35 0.91 6.61
N ASP A 93 -8.99 1.72 5.62
CA ASP A 93 -9.63 3.00 5.28
C ASP A 93 -9.90 3.93 6.48
N GLY A 94 -8.95 3.97 7.43
CA GLY A 94 -9.02 4.81 8.63
C GLY A 94 -9.61 4.11 9.86
N GLU A 95 -10.16 2.91 9.71
CA GLU A 95 -10.74 2.13 10.81
C GLU A 95 -9.77 1.07 11.33
N PHE A 96 -9.54 1.04 12.64
CA PHE A 96 -8.77 -0.04 13.25
C PHE A 96 -9.61 -1.32 13.36
N ARG A 97 -9.00 -2.44 12.97
CA ARG A 97 -9.59 -3.78 13.00
C ARG A 97 -8.57 -4.76 13.57
N THR A 98 -9.05 -5.74 14.32
CA THR A 98 -8.22 -6.91 14.67
C THR A 98 -8.09 -7.80 13.46
N CYS A 99 -6.94 -8.47 13.30
CA CYS A 99 -6.74 -9.41 12.21
C CYS A 99 -6.19 -10.75 12.70
N ASP A 100 -6.54 -11.79 11.95
CA ASP A 100 -5.98 -13.12 12.11
C ASP A 100 -4.51 -13.16 11.69
N GLN A 101 -3.82 -14.24 12.04
CA GLN A 101 -2.42 -14.42 11.67
C GLN A 101 -2.23 -14.57 10.16
N GLU A 102 -3.21 -15.11 9.46
CA GLU A 102 -3.24 -15.27 8.01
C GLU A 102 -4.32 -14.38 7.42
N ILE A 103 -3.96 -13.52 6.45
CA ILE A 103 -4.88 -12.57 5.83
C ILE A 103 -4.75 -12.67 4.31
N MET A 104 -5.87 -12.95 3.65
CA MET A 104 -5.95 -13.02 2.20
C MET A 104 -6.58 -11.74 1.66
N ILE A 105 -5.81 -10.98 0.88
CA ILE A 105 -6.24 -9.70 0.30
C ILE A 105 -6.33 -9.89 -1.21
N LYS A 106 -7.49 -9.60 -1.79
CA LYS A 106 -7.75 -9.77 -3.23
C LYS A 106 -8.40 -8.54 -3.81
N LEU A 107 -8.00 -8.21 -5.03
CA LEU A 107 -8.74 -7.28 -5.85
C LEU A 107 -10.09 -7.92 -6.24
N SER A 108 -11.18 -7.23 -5.94
CA SER A 108 -12.50 -7.70 -6.35
C SER A 108 -12.64 -7.68 -7.88
N SER A 109 -13.28 -8.71 -8.43
CA SER A 109 -13.71 -8.71 -9.84
C SER A 109 -14.86 -7.74 -10.10
N GLU A 110 -15.57 -7.33 -9.05
CA GLU A 110 -16.65 -6.36 -9.12
C GLU A 110 -16.07 -4.94 -9.14
N LYS A 111 -16.48 -4.14 -10.14
CA LYS A 111 -16.03 -2.77 -10.32
C LYS A 111 -17.18 -1.80 -10.06
N LEU A 112 -16.97 -0.80 -9.22
CA LEU A 112 -17.93 0.30 -9.06
C LEU A 112 -17.82 1.28 -10.22
N LYS A 113 -18.97 1.67 -10.79
CA LYS A 113 -19.06 2.80 -11.71
C LYS A 113 -19.20 4.08 -10.90
N VAL A 114 -18.25 4.99 -11.03
CA VAL A 114 -18.20 6.25 -10.28
C VAL A 114 -18.28 7.44 -11.22
N ILE A 115 -19.00 8.49 -10.82
CA ILE A 115 -19.07 9.75 -11.57
C ILE A 115 -17.83 10.59 -11.23
N ILE A 116 -17.15 11.09 -12.26
CA ILE A 116 -15.99 11.98 -12.11
C ILE A 116 -16.20 13.29 -12.87
N PRO A 117 -15.54 14.39 -12.46
CA PRO A 117 -15.56 15.64 -13.22
C PRO A 117 -15.03 15.45 -14.63
N LYS A 118 -15.66 16.10 -15.62
CA LYS A 118 -15.25 16.03 -17.02
C LYS A 118 -13.80 16.51 -17.17
N GLY A 119 -12.96 15.71 -17.84
CA GLY A 119 -11.54 16.03 -18.08
C GLY A 119 -10.63 15.80 -16.87
N LYS A 120 -11.11 15.12 -15.83
CA LYS A 120 -10.28 14.62 -14.71
C LYS A 120 -10.18 13.10 -14.80
N GLU A 121 -9.07 12.56 -14.33
CA GLU A 121 -8.96 11.14 -14.03
C GLU A 121 -9.46 10.88 -12.61
N ALA A 122 -9.86 9.64 -12.33
CA ALA A 122 -10.25 9.25 -11.00
C ALA A 122 -8.97 9.08 -10.15
N PHE A 123 -8.74 10.02 -9.23
CA PHE A 123 -7.65 9.96 -8.26
C PHE A 123 -8.23 9.69 -6.88
N ILE A 124 -7.85 8.56 -6.28
CA ILE A 124 -8.05 8.26 -4.86
C ILE A 124 -6.73 7.77 -4.29
#